data_AF-A0A923WW28-F1
#
_entry.id   AF-A0A923WW28-F1
#
_cell.length_a   1.000
_cell.length_b   1.000
_cell.length_c   1.000
_cell.angle_alpha   90.00
_cell.angle_beta   90.00
_cell.angle_gamma   90.00
#
_symmetry.space_group_name_H-M   'P 1'
#
loop_
_entity.id
_entity.type
_entity.pdbx_description
1 polymer ?
#
loop_
_entity_poly.entity_id
_entity_poly.type
_entity_poly.pdbx_seq_one_letter_code
_entity_poly.pdbx_strand_id
1 'polypeptide(L)'
;MSYSKFSFAAFLFLSLTAFAGKGNGGWVSSGGEVFKNAKNPWFVKNTLNVTYCVLFSAPEFSIDEGGAIDLVEKSLVYWKDQFNNTNTLISVPSPIVGLSTIDVATQNFVYSKTCELTTDIVFKFGYKNLVQDEIDYLSEPNKYLGVTIRKNYDEINLKGTGIVYISGDLGAQAYAKSSTETIDKAWKFPKLLQYVIIHELGHVFGVPHMGSGIMSEVFLDQLLIRKSAALFVREPISPFIKSYDQFEICDITALSPKGSQIFVAGYFNIKSVDDCIKLVRVPAKKEFKILTRKKSETNSQWSEIGTLFIDANELVDFSLRPAVLLQLSDKQTIFKTINNSFLVGPVFQNYKVDGHINLGSSMKPYPVQIDLSPDSFVIYGNYNNQIRQVLTYGNPFLYALLNPF
;
A
#
# COMPACT_ATOMS: atom_id res chain seq x y z
N MET A 1 52.65 67.98 16.12
CA MET A 1 51.34 67.60 15.51
C MET A 1 51.64 66.58 14.41
N SER A 2 51.88 65.34 14.81
CA SER A 2 50.94 64.21 14.87
C SER A 2 50.65 63.62 13.49
N TYR A 3 51.38 62.54 13.19
CA TYR A 3 51.22 61.65 12.06
C TYR A 3 49.99 60.75 12.28
N SER A 4 49.14 60.59 11.27
CA SER A 4 48.14 59.50 11.24
C SER A 4 48.49 58.54 10.10
N LYS A 5 49.00 57.37 10.48
CA LYS A 5 49.20 56.22 9.59
C LYS A 5 47.91 55.42 9.60
N PHE A 6 47.30 55.27 8.43
CA PHE A 6 46.19 54.33 8.22
C PHE A 6 46.76 52.90 8.09
N SER A 7 46.56 52.08 9.12
CA SER A 7 46.82 50.63 9.06
C SER A 7 45.66 49.93 8.37
N PHE A 8 45.94 49.29 7.24
CA PHE A 8 45.03 48.35 6.58
C PHE A 8 45.14 47.00 7.31
N ALA A 9 44.17 46.69 8.18
CA ALA A 9 44.07 45.38 8.81
C ALA A 9 43.41 44.41 7.81
N ALA A 10 44.20 43.53 7.21
CA ALA A 10 43.70 42.41 6.43
C ALA A 10 43.10 41.36 7.38
N PHE A 11 41.77 41.33 7.48
CA PHE A 11 41.04 40.27 8.15
C PHE A 11 41.08 39.02 7.26
N LEU A 12 41.96 38.08 7.58
CA LEU A 12 42.01 36.76 6.97
C LEU A 12 40.79 35.95 7.48
N PHE A 13 39.70 35.95 6.72
CA PHE A 13 38.58 35.05 6.96
C PHE A 13 39.02 33.64 6.58
N LEU A 14 39.42 32.86 7.60
CA LEU A 14 39.61 31.42 7.50
C LEU A 14 38.20 30.80 7.36
N SER A 15 37.72 30.65 6.13
CA SER A 15 36.49 29.91 5.83
C SER A 15 36.74 28.41 6.02
N LEU A 16 36.54 27.95 7.25
CA LEU A 16 36.29 26.55 7.58
C LEU A 16 34.86 26.20 7.16
N THR A 17 34.62 26.00 5.86
CA THR A 17 33.43 25.27 5.41
C THR A 17 33.77 23.79 5.36
N ALA A 18 33.39 23.16 6.46
CA ALA A 18 33.24 21.73 6.66
C ALA A 18 32.44 21.06 5.53
N PHE A 19 32.94 19.90 5.10
CA PHE A 19 32.22 18.76 4.52
C PHE A 19 31.03 19.03 3.60
N ALA A 20 31.32 19.42 2.35
CA ALA A 20 30.52 18.92 1.22
C ALA A 20 30.85 17.44 1.03
N GLY A 21 30.20 16.57 1.81
CA GLY A 21 30.17 15.15 1.50
C GLY A 21 29.58 14.97 0.11
N LYS A 22 30.31 14.30 -0.79
CA LYS A 22 29.79 13.79 -2.07
C LYS A 22 28.67 12.78 -1.78
N GLY A 23 27.48 13.25 -1.44
CA GLY A 23 26.27 12.45 -1.37
C GLY A 23 25.85 12.09 -2.80
N ASN A 24 26.23 10.91 -3.27
CA ASN A 24 25.82 10.38 -4.57
C ASN A 24 24.34 9.93 -4.58
N GLY A 25 23.42 10.79 -4.17
CA GLY A 25 21.99 10.50 -4.11
C GLY A 25 21.28 11.52 -3.23
N GLY A 26 20.96 12.68 -3.80
CA GLY A 26 20.29 13.79 -3.10
C GLY A 26 18.91 13.42 -2.55
N TRP A 27 18.32 14.36 -1.81
CA TRP A 27 16.99 14.21 -1.22
C TRP A 27 15.95 14.13 -2.33
N VAL A 28 15.16 13.06 -2.33
CA VAL A 28 14.11 12.84 -3.32
C VAL A 28 12.77 12.63 -2.61
N SER A 29 11.75 13.34 -3.07
CA SER A 29 10.34 13.15 -2.74
C SER A 29 9.55 12.77 -3.99
N SER A 30 8.42 12.10 -3.82
CA SER A 30 7.55 11.69 -4.91
C SER A 30 6.76 12.89 -5.47
N GLY A 31 7.33 13.57 -6.48
CA GLY A 31 6.63 14.58 -7.28
C GLY A 31 7.47 15.15 -8.42
N GLY A 32 7.14 14.86 -9.68
CA GLY A 32 7.53 15.67 -10.86
C GLY A 32 8.95 15.62 -11.46
N GLU A 33 9.93 14.87 -10.95
CA GLU A 33 11.34 15.01 -11.38
C GLU A 33 11.91 13.91 -12.31
N VAL A 34 13.02 14.23 -13.01
CA VAL A 34 13.71 13.36 -13.99
C VAL A 34 14.14 12.03 -13.36
N PHE A 35 13.44 10.98 -13.76
CA PHE A 35 13.44 9.62 -13.19
C PHE A 35 14.74 8.83 -13.43
N LYS A 36 15.78 9.06 -12.61
CA LYS A 36 16.84 8.06 -12.39
C LYS A 36 16.41 7.09 -11.27
N ASN A 37 17.33 6.74 -10.37
CA ASN A 37 17.10 5.89 -9.20
C ASN A 37 16.14 6.50 -8.14
N ALA A 38 15.57 7.68 -8.37
CA ALA A 38 14.62 8.37 -7.50
C ALA A 38 13.48 7.46 -7.00
N LYS A 39 12.98 6.59 -7.88
CA LYS A 39 11.89 5.64 -7.60
C LYS A 39 12.35 4.24 -7.21
N ASN A 40 13.65 4.01 -7.10
CA ASN A 40 14.14 2.69 -6.69
C ASN A 40 13.65 2.35 -5.28
N PRO A 41 13.29 1.08 -5.02
CA PRO A 41 13.08 0.60 -3.66
C PRO A 41 14.32 0.89 -2.79
N TRP A 42 14.09 1.22 -1.53
CA TRP A 42 15.17 1.46 -0.58
C TRP A 42 15.89 0.17 -0.24
N PHE A 43 15.20 -0.97 -0.28
CA PHE A 43 15.79 -2.25 0.08
C PHE A 43 15.40 -3.31 -0.95
N VAL A 44 16.42 -4.02 -1.42
CA VAL A 44 16.31 -5.21 -2.26
C VAL A 44 16.92 -6.41 -1.53
N LYS A 45 16.74 -7.61 -2.09
CA LYS A 45 17.06 -8.90 -1.45
C LYS A 45 18.44 -9.09 -0.84
N ASN A 46 19.46 -8.30 -1.21
CA ASN A 46 20.79 -8.36 -0.58
C ASN A 46 20.82 -7.70 0.80
N THR A 47 19.86 -6.84 1.12
CA THR A 47 19.68 -6.35 2.50
C THR A 47 18.91 -7.41 3.27
N LEU A 48 19.46 -7.89 4.39
CA LEU A 48 18.81 -8.91 5.23
C LEU A 48 18.06 -8.30 6.41
N ASN A 49 18.67 -7.32 7.06
CA ASN A 49 18.10 -6.60 8.20
C ASN A 49 17.96 -5.13 7.86
N VAL A 50 16.82 -4.54 8.24
CA VAL A 50 16.54 -3.11 8.15
C VAL A 50 16.19 -2.63 9.54
N THR A 51 16.99 -1.71 10.09
CA THR A 51 16.71 -1.13 11.39
C THR A 51 15.76 0.06 11.24
N TYR A 52 14.75 0.13 12.11
CA TYR A 52 13.87 1.29 12.15
C TYR A 52 13.62 1.74 13.58
N CYS A 53 13.29 3.01 13.74
CA CYS A 53 12.91 3.60 15.02
C CYS A 53 11.72 4.56 14.83
N VAL A 54 11.09 4.94 15.94
CA VAL A 54 9.97 5.87 15.97
C VAL A 54 10.33 7.05 16.87
N LEU A 55 10.16 8.27 16.35
CA LEU A 55 10.16 9.50 17.14
C LEU A 55 8.72 10.02 17.19
N PHE A 56 8.18 10.15 18.40
CA PHE A 56 6.76 10.44 18.61
C PHE A 56 6.53 11.69 19.45
N SER A 57 5.70 12.61 18.93
CA SER A 57 5.32 13.83 19.64
C SER A 57 3.91 13.70 20.22
N ALA A 58 3.81 13.18 21.46
CA ALA A 58 2.52 12.94 22.11
C ALA A 58 1.53 14.13 22.11
N PRO A 59 1.95 15.40 22.26
CA PRO A 59 1.01 16.54 22.22
C PRO A 59 0.36 16.79 20.85
N GLU A 60 0.89 16.21 19.78
CA GLU A 60 0.43 16.43 18.39
C GLU A 60 -0.48 15.30 17.88
N PHE A 61 -0.70 14.25 18.67
CA PHE A 61 -1.44 13.06 18.22
C PHE A 61 -2.53 12.67 19.21
N SER A 62 -3.66 12.23 18.66
CA SER A 62 -4.76 11.66 19.43
C SER A 62 -4.63 10.15 19.67
N ILE A 63 -3.68 9.47 19.01
CA ILE A 63 -3.19 8.13 19.33
C ILE A 63 -1.97 8.22 20.28
N ASP A 64 -1.67 7.16 21.02
CA ASP A 64 -0.43 7.04 21.81
C ASP A 64 0.75 6.47 20.99
N GLU A 65 1.96 6.61 21.53
CA GLU A 65 3.20 6.14 20.91
C GLU A 65 3.22 4.63 20.65
N GLY A 66 2.73 3.83 21.61
CA GLY A 66 2.66 2.38 21.47
C GLY A 66 1.75 1.99 20.31
N GLY A 67 0.57 2.62 20.22
CA GLY A 67 -0.34 2.47 19.09
C GLY A 67 0.30 2.83 17.75
N ALA A 68 1.10 3.90 17.67
CA ALA A 68 1.81 4.27 16.45
C ALA A 68 2.88 3.23 16.03
N ILE A 69 3.67 2.73 16.99
CA ILE A 69 4.66 1.67 16.75
C ILE A 69 4.00 0.39 16.22
N ASP A 70 2.91 -0.04 16.86
CA ASP A 70 2.14 -1.21 16.44
C ASP A 70 1.61 -1.08 15.01
N LEU A 71 1.19 0.13 14.62
CA LEU A 71 0.70 0.39 13.26
C LEU A 71 1.83 0.39 12.22
N VAL A 72 3.04 0.83 12.58
CA VAL A 72 4.22 0.69 11.71
C VAL A 72 4.52 -0.79 11.45
N GLU A 73 4.55 -1.62 12.50
CA GLU A 73 4.80 -3.06 12.37
C GLU A 73 3.73 -3.73 11.49
N LYS A 74 2.45 -3.45 11.75
CA LYS A 74 1.34 -3.99 10.93
C LYS A 74 1.44 -3.57 9.46
N SER A 75 1.90 -2.35 9.19
CA SER A 75 2.04 -1.83 7.82
C SER A 75 3.24 -2.44 7.09
N LEU A 76 4.33 -2.74 7.81
CA LEU A 76 5.43 -3.53 7.28
C LEU A 76 4.97 -4.95 6.95
N VAL A 77 4.26 -5.61 7.88
CA VAL A 77 3.68 -6.95 7.65
C VAL A 77 2.74 -6.95 6.44
N TYR A 78 1.91 -5.91 6.27
CA TYR A 78 1.06 -5.75 5.09
C TYR A 78 1.87 -5.81 3.80
N TRP A 79 2.92 -5.00 3.66
CA TRP A 79 3.74 -5.01 2.44
C TRP A 79 4.50 -6.31 2.24
N LYS A 80 5.03 -6.93 3.30
CA LYS A 80 5.64 -8.26 3.23
C LYS A 80 4.66 -9.29 2.68
N ASP A 81 3.40 -9.24 3.14
CA ASP A 81 2.35 -10.06 2.56
C ASP A 81 2.11 -9.69 1.09
N GLN A 82 1.89 -8.43 0.73
CA GLN A 82 1.62 -8.02 -0.65
C GLN A 82 2.68 -8.50 -1.66
N PHE A 83 3.96 -8.47 -1.28
CA PHE A 83 5.06 -8.92 -2.14
C PHE A 83 5.34 -10.43 -2.08
N ASN A 84 4.74 -11.17 -1.14
CA ASN A 84 5.01 -12.59 -0.98
C ASN A 84 4.33 -13.43 -2.08
N ASN A 85 5.11 -13.88 -3.06
CA ASN A 85 4.62 -14.63 -4.23
C ASN A 85 4.30 -16.12 -3.97
N THR A 86 4.49 -16.66 -2.75
CA THR A 86 4.31 -18.10 -2.45
C THR A 86 2.87 -18.60 -2.65
N ASN A 87 1.89 -17.70 -2.80
CA ASN A 87 0.48 -18.03 -2.98
C ASN A 87 -0.08 -17.64 -4.35
N THR A 88 0.74 -17.53 -5.41
CA THR A 88 0.18 -17.34 -6.75
C THR A 88 -0.45 -18.67 -7.22
N LEU A 89 -1.78 -18.69 -7.44
CA LEU A 89 -2.50 -19.87 -7.95
C LEU A 89 -2.01 -20.34 -9.31
N ILE A 90 -1.32 -19.43 -10.01
CA ILE A 90 -1.02 -19.54 -11.41
C ILE A 90 0.48 -19.26 -11.56
N SER A 91 1.25 -20.31 -11.79
CA SER A 91 2.62 -20.19 -12.29
C SER A 91 2.51 -19.55 -13.67
N VAL A 92 2.72 -18.23 -13.77
CA VAL A 92 2.82 -17.57 -15.06
C VAL A 92 4.07 -18.12 -15.73
N PRO A 93 3.98 -18.90 -16.83
CA PRO A 93 5.15 -19.29 -17.59
C PRO A 93 5.63 -18.02 -18.27
N SER A 94 6.55 -17.33 -17.64
CA SER A 94 6.94 -16.02 -18.13
C SER A 94 7.83 -16.18 -19.36
N PRO A 95 7.40 -15.73 -20.55
CA PRO A 95 8.29 -15.67 -21.71
C PRO A 95 9.31 -14.52 -21.58
N ILE A 96 9.16 -13.67 -20.56
CA ILE A 96 9.97 -12.45 -20.33
C ILE A 96 10.90 -12.63 -19.10
N VAL A 97 10.55 -13.47 -18.12
CA VAL A 97 11.30 -13.70 -16.88
C VAL A 97 12.30 -14.85 -17.04
N GLY A 98 13.12 -14.77 -18.09
CA GLY A 98 14.47 -15.36 -18.09
C GLY A 98 15.50 -14.47 -17.37
N LEU A 99 15.05 -13.31 -16.87
CA LEU A 99 15.85 -12.23 -16.32
C LEU A 99 15.60 -12.10 -14.81
N SER A 100 16.66 -11.79 -14.08
CA SER A 100 16.71 -11.65 -12.63
C SER A 100 15.51 -10.84 -12.08
N THR A 101 14.66 -11.46 -11.27
CA THR A 101 13.62 -10.70 -10.54
C THR A 101 14.24 -9.94 -9.36
N ILE A 102 13.65 -8.79 -9.06
CA ILE A 102 13.89 -8.11 -7.78
C ILE A 102 12.90 -8.65 -6.77
N ASP A 103 13.41 -8.95 -5.57
CA ASP A 103 12.57 -9.21 -4.42
C ASP A 103 12.72 -8.02 -3.46
N VAL A 104 11.58 -7.51 -3.02
CA VAL A 104 11.43 -6.35 -2.13
C VAL A 104 10.62 -6.77 -0.90
N ALA A 105 10.77 -6.04 0.21
CA ALA A 105 10.16 -6.36 1.50
C ALA A 105 10.48 -7.78 2.03
N THR A 106 11.57 -8.41 1.59
CA THR A 106 12.01 -9.71 2.11
C THR A 106 12.80 -9.58 3.42
N GLN A 107 13.12 -8.35 3.82
CA GLN A 107 13.96 -8.03 4.96
C GLN A 107 13.32 -8.41 6.30
N ASN A 108 14.16 -8.67 7.30
CA ASN A 108 13.79 -8.61 8.69
C ASN A 108 13.83 -7.15 9.16
N PHE A 109 12.68 -6.61 9.59
CA PHE A 109 12.59 -5.25 10.10
C PHE A 109 12.78 -5.28 11.62
N VAL A 110 13.83 -4.62 12.09
CA VAL A 110 14.24 -4.64 13.49
C VAL A 110 13.95 -3.29 14.13
N TYR A 111 12.97 -3.27 15.03
CA TYR A 111 12.66 -2.08 15.80
C TYR A 111 13.76 -1.78 16.83
N SER A 112 14.20 -0.51 16.86
CA SER A 112 15.06 0.04 17.90
C SER A 112 14.32 1.13 18.67
N LYS A 113 14.41 1.09 20.00
CA LYS A 113 13.85 2.13 20.88
C LYS A 113 14.58 3.48 20.74
N THR A 114 15.82 3.46 20.27
CA THR A 114 16.64 4.64 20.07
C THR A 114 16.99 4.81 18.61
N CYS A 115 16.83 6.04 18.10
CA CYS A 115 17.20 6.39 16.74
C CYS A 115 18.71 6.69 16.68
N GLU A 116 19.47 5.73 16.19
CA GLU A 116 20.90 5.89 15.95
C GLU A 116 21.17 6.51 14.57
N LEU A 117 22.36 7.09 14.37
CA LEU A 117 22.78 7.63 13.07
C LEU A 117 22.83 6.56 11.96
N THR A 118 22.91 5.29 12.35
CA THR A 118 22.94 4.10 11.48
C THR A 118 21.55 3.53 11.20
N THR A 119 20.48 4.12 11.76
CA THR A 119 19.11 3.64 11.54
C THR A 119 18.71 3.84 10.07
N ASP A 120 18.15 2.80 9.46
CA ASP A 120 17.82 2.82 8.03
C ASP A 120 16.55 3.65 7.75
N ILE A 121 15.52 3.50 8.60
CA ILE A 121 14.24 4.22 8.49
C ILE A 121 13.90 4.87 9.83
N VAL A 122 13.71 6.19 9.84
CA VAL A 122 13.18 6.91 11.01
C VAL A 122 11.76 7.33 10.74
N PHE A 123 10.80 6.78 11.50
CA PHE A 123 9.42 7.26 11.47
C PHE A 123 9.29 8.46 12.40
N LYS A 124 8.90 9.60 11.85
CA LYS A 124 8.76 10.86 12.57
C LYS A 124 7.29 11.25 12.66
N PHE A 125 6.69 11.01 13.81
CA PHE A 125 5.31 11.40 14.08
C PHE A 125 5.30 12.78 14.74
N GLY A 126 4.88 13.79 13.98
CA GLY A 126 4.69 15.17 14.47
C GLY A 126 5.83 16.10 14.12
N TYR A 127 5.48 17.37 13.96
CA TYR A 127 6.38 18.42 13.48
C TYR A 127 7.60 18.57 14.40
N LYS A 128 7.43 18.42 15.72
CA LYS A 128 8.54 18.56 16.69
C LYS A 128 9.70 17.58 16.50
N ASN A 129 9.48 16.49 15.76
CA ASN A 129 10.51 15.50 15.48
C ASN A 129 11.29 15.79 14.19
N LEU A 130 10.85 16.78 13.40
CA LEU A 130 11.57 17.23 12.21
C LEU A 130 12.79 18.08 12.60
N VAL A 131 13.89 17.91 11.87
CA VAL A 131 15.05 18.80 11.95
C VAL A 131 14.95 19.92 10.93
N GLN A 132 15.72 20.99 11.09
CA GLN A 132 15.61 22.19 10.24
C GLN A 132 15.70 21.89 8.74
N ASP A 133 16.69 21.10 8.31
CA ASP A 133 16.84 20.72 6.90
C ASP A 133 15.59 19.98 6.35
N GLU A 134 14.89 19.21 7.18
CA GLU A 134 13.65 18.53 6.77
C GLU A 134 12.47 19.49 6.68
N ILE A 135 12.40 20.45 7.60
CA ILE A 135 11.40 21.52 7.58
C ILE A 135 11.60 22.37 6.32
N ASP A 136 12.83 22.77 6.04
CA ASP A 136 13.18 23.58 4.87
C ASP A 136 12.87 22.82 3.57
N TYR A 137 13.20 21.53 3.51
CA TYR A 137 12.89 20.68 2.36
C TYR A 137 11.38 20.55 2.11
N LEU A 138 10.59 20.38 3.18
CA LEU A 138 9.13 20.26 3.06
C LEU A 138 8.44 21.60 2.84
N SER A 139 9.08 22.70 3.24
CA SER A 139 8.56 24.08 3.29
C SER A 139 7.33 24.27 4.20
N GLU A 140 6.29 23.47 4.00
CA GLU A 140 5.05 23.48 4.78
C GLU A 140 4.67 22.04 5.18
N PRO A 141 5.32 21.45 6.21
CA PRO A 141 5.10 20.06 6.59
C PRO A 141 3.64 19.71 6.89
N ASN A 142 2.86 20.66 7.41
CA ASN A 142 1.45 20.46 7.72
C ASN A 142 0.56 20.26 6.47
N LYS A 143 1.02 20.59 5.26
CA LYS A 143 0.28 20.28 4.02
C LYS A 143 0.32 18.80 3.66
N TYR A 144 1.26 18.05 4.21
CA TYR A 144 1.39 16.62 3.98
C TYR A 144 0.70 15.86 5.12
N LEU A 145 -0.09 14.85 4.76
CA LEU A 145 -0.60 13.91 5.76
C LEU A 145 0.49 12.92 6.18
N GLY A 146 1.24 12.44 5.19
CA GLY A 146 2.46 11.67 5.32
C GLY A 146 3.40 12.02 4.17
N VAL A 147 4.70 11.78 4.36
CA VAL A 147 5.70 11.90 3.29
C VAL A 147 6.93 11.04 3.59
N THR A 148 7.31 10.23 2.61
CA THR A 148 8.56 9.48 2.60
C THR A 148 9.66 10.28 1.92
N ILE A 149 10.76 10.53 2.65
CA ILE A 149 11.93 11.26 2.14
C ILE A 149 13.14 10.33 2.19
N ARG A 150 13.67 9.98 1.02
CA ARG A 150 14.94 9.26 0.93
C ARG A 150 16.09 10.25 1.02
N LYS A 151 16.87 10.18 2.10
CA LYS A 151 17.98 11.11 2.37
C LYS A 151 19.29 10.67 1.72
N ASN A 152 19.52 9.37 1.63
CA ASN A 152 20.70 8.81 0.99
C ASN A 152 20.34 7.56 0.19
N TYR A 153 21.10 7.30 -0.87
CA TYR A 153 21.00 6.07 -1.65
C TYR A 153 22.40 5.58 -2.05
N ASP A 154 22.78 4.42 -1.53
CA ASP A 154 23.99 3.71 -1.94
C ASP A 154 23.72 2.99 -3.26
N GLU A 155 24.18 3.59 -4.37
CA GLU A 155 24.02 3.02 -5.73
C GLU A 155 24.77 1.70 -5.93
N ILE A 156 25.77 1.38 -5.10
CA ILE A 156 26.56 0.15 -5.20
C ILE A 156 25.76 -1.01 -4.61
N ASN A 157 25.27 -0.81 -3.39
CA ASN A 157 24.52 -1.82 -2.64
C ASN A 157 23.00 -1.75 -2.84
N LEU A 158 22.53 -0.76 -3.60
CA LEU A 158 21.12 -0.47 -3.88
C LEU A 158 20.30 -0.31 -2.59
N LYS A 159 20.86 0.44 -1.63
CA LYS A 159 20.29 0.64 -0.30
C LYS A 159 19.96 2.11 -0.03
N GLY A 160 18.72 2.38 0.34
CA GLY A 160 18.24 3.70 0.75
C GLY A 160 18.20 3.87 2.27
N THR A 161 18.38 5.09 2.74
CA THR A 161 18.06 5.50 4.11
C THR A 161 17.31 6.82 4.12
N GLY A 162 16.51 7.07 5.14
CA GLY A 162 15.71 8.29 5.20
C GLY A 162 14.65 8.28 6.28
N ILE A 163 13.61 9.07 6.06
CA ILE A 163 12.53 9.28 7.02
C ILE A 163 11.17 9.02 6.40
N VAL A 164 10.22 8.64 7.24
CA VAL A 164 8.78 8.67 6.96
C VAL A 164 8.18 9.64 7.96
N TYR A 165 7.77 10.82 7.50
CA TYR A 165 7.10 11.81 8.33
C TYR A 165 5.58 11.60 8.25
N ILE A 166 4.92 11.70 9.40
CA ILE A 166 3.47 11.67 9.53
C ILE A 166 3.05 12.91 10.33
N SER A 167 2.09 13.66 9.80
CA SER A 167 1.60 14.88 10.45
C SER A 167 0.65 14.58 11.62
N GLY A 168 0.67 15.45 12.63
CA GLY A 168 -0.21 15.35 13.79
C GLY A 168 -1.66 15.69 13.44
N ASP A 169 -2.60 15.26 14.29
CA ASP A 169 -4.01 15.68 14.23
C ASP A 169 -4.39 16.60 15.40
N LEU A 170 -3.42 16.96 16.24
CA LEU A 170 -3.57 17.92 17.34
C LEU A 170 -2.46 18.98 17.28
N GLY A 171 -2.71 20.09 17.98
CA GLY A 171 -1.74 21.18 18.12
C GLY A 171 -1.69 22.13 16.93
N ALA A 172 -0.80 23.12 17.01
CA ALA A 172 -0.72 24.20 16.03
C ALA A 172 -0.16 23.76 14.66
N GLN A 173 0.49 22.60 14.60
CA GLN A 173 1.10 22.02 13.40
C GLN A 173 0.35 20.77 12.92
N ALA A 174 -0.92 20.61 13.32
CA ALA A 174 -1.77 19.55 12.78
C ALA A 174 -1.92 19.68 11.26
N TYR A 175 -2.23 18.57 10.58
CA TYR A 175 -2.43 18.58 9.13
C TYR A 175 -3.43 19.64 8.68
N ALA A 176 -3.17 20.24 7.52
CA ALA A 176 -4.05 21.20 6.90
C ALA A 176 -5.35 20.52 6.46
N LYS A 177 -6.49 21.18 6.70
CA LYS A 177 -7.78 20.66 6.25
C LYS A 177 -7.95 20.92 4.75
N SER A 178 -8.13 19.86 3.97
CA SER A 178 -8.44 19.94 2.55
C SER A 178 -9.87 20.41 2.28
N SER A 179 -10.79 20.23 3.25
CA SER A 179 -12.19 20.67 3.16
C SER A 179 -12.85 20.85 4.54
N THR A 180 -14.07 21.36 4.57
CA THR A 180 -14.90 21.39 5.80
C THR A 180 -15.29 20.00 6.30
N GLU A 181 -15.22 18.99 5.42
CA GLU A 181 -15.54 17.59 5.71
C GLU A 181 -14.32 16.79 6.19
N THR A 182 -13.14 17.41 6.28
CA THR A 182 -11.95 16.76 6.84
C THR A 182 -12.18 16.46 8.33
N ILE A 183 -11.82 15.26 8.77
CA ILE A 183 -11.87 14.88 10.19
C ILE A 183 -10.78 15.62 10.97
N ASP A 184 -11.10 16.15 12.15
CA ASP A 184 -10.15 16.93 12.97
C ASP A 184 -9.20 16.06 13.80
N LYS A 185 -9.68 14.92 14.31
CA LYS A 185 -8.89 13.99 15.15
C LYS A 185 -8.83 12.61 14.49
N ALA A 186 -8.29 12.56 13.28
CA ALA A 186 -8.30 11.34 12.46
C ALA A 186 -7.56 10.18 13.12
N TRP A 187 -6.53 10.45 13.94
CA TRP A 187 -5.69 9.42 14.54
C TRP A 187 -6.35 8.70 15.72
N LYS A 188 -7.52 9.17 16.17
CA LYS A 188 -8.43 8.40 17.04
C LYS A 188 -8.94 7.14 16.37
N PHE A 189 -8.84 7.05 15.05
CA PHE A 189 -9.16 5.89 14.26
C PHE A 189 -7.85 5.26 13.74
N PRO A 190 -7.25 4.29 14.48
CA PRO A 190 -5.93 3.73 14.15
C PRO A 190 -5.78 3.25 12.71
N LYS A 191 -6.88 2.78 12.11
CA LYS A 191 -6.88 2.29 10.73
C LYS A 191 -6.66 3.38 9.68
N LEU A 192 -7.13 4.61 9.92
CA LEU A 192 -6.83 5.73 9.04
C LEU A 192 -5.33 6.04 9.06
N LEU A 193 -4.73 6.07 10.26
CA LEU A 193 -3.28 6.24 10.40
C LEU A 193 -2.51 5.10 9.73
N GLN A 194 -3.00 3.86 9.86
CA GLN A 194 -2.42 2.69 9.18
C GLN A 194 -2.39 2.87 7.66
N TYR A 195 -3.45 3.38 7.04
CA TYR A 195 -3.49 3.62 5.60
C TYR A 195 -2.43 4.63 5.15
N VAL A 196 -2.18 5.69 5.93
CA VAL A 196 -1.10 6.65 5.65
C VAL A 196 0.25 5.96 5.73
N ILE A 197 0.51 5.19 6.79
CA ILE A 197 1.79 4.48 6.95
C ILE A 197 1.98 3.45 5.83
N ILE A 198 0.93 2.73 5.41
CA ILE A 198 0.99 1.81 4.26
C ILE A 198 1.34 2.57 2.98
N HIS A 199 0.69 3.71 2.71
CA HIS A 199 0.98 4.53 1.54
C HIS A 199 2.46 4.95 1.51
N GLU A 200 2.95 5.52 2.61
CA GLU A 200 4.31 6.01 2.71
C GLU A 200 5.35 4.87 2.60
N LEU A 201 5.07 3.72 3.21
CA LEU A 201 5.89 2.53 3.05
C LEU A 201 5.89 1.99 1.61
N GLY A 202 4.82 2.20 0.85
CA GLY A 202 4.81 1.88 -0.58
C GLY A 202 5.95 2.57 -1.32
N HIS A 203 6.18 3.86 -1.04
CA HIS A 203 7.31 4.62 -1.59
C HIS A 203 8.67 4.08 -1.11
N VAL A 204 8.79 3.64 0.14
CA VAL A 204 10.00 2.96 0.65
C VAL A 204 10.28 1.68 -0.15
N PHE A 205 9.23 0.94 -0.53
CA PHE A 205 9.32 -0.26 -1.35
C PHE A 205 9.36 0.00 -2.87
N GLY A 206 9.52 1.27 -3.29
CA GLY A 206 9.68 1.64 -4.70
C GLY A 206 8.40 1.54 -5.53
N VAL A 207 7.24 1.50 -4.86
CA VAL A 207 5.94 1.58 -5.51
C VAL A 207 5.63 3.06 -5.77
N PRO A 208 5.56 3.51 -7.04
CA PRO A 208 5.19 4.88 -7.33
C PRO A 208 3.70 5.10 -7.08
N HIS A 209 3.28 6.37 -7.08
CA HIS A 209 1.85 6.64 -7.22
C HIS A 209 1.32 6.03 -8.50
N MET A 210 0.19 5.34 -8.42
CA MET A 210 -0.37 4.65 -9.57
C MET A 210 -1.88 4.44 -9.45
N GLY A 211 -2.56 4.68 -10.57
CA GLY A 211 -3.97 4.41 -10.76
C GLY A 211 -4.85 4.92 -9.62
N SER A 212 -5.67 4.01 -9.12
CA SER A 212 -6.68 4.25 -8.10
C SER A 212 -6.50 3.25 -6.96
N GLY A 213 -6.72 3.67 -5.71
CA GLY A 213 -6.47 2.82 -4.54
C GLY A 213 -5.46 3.45 -3.58
N ILE A 214 -4.83 2.62 -2.73
CA ILE A 214 -3.97 3.10 -1.62
C ILE A 214 -2.78 3.91 -2.12
N MET A 215 -2.23 3.61 -3.31
CA MET A 215 -1.11 4.35 -3.91
C MET A 215 -1.57 5.43 -4.90
N SER A 216 -2.83 5.85 -4.90
CA SER A 216 -3.26 6.98 -5.73
C SER A 216 -2.72 8.31 -5.17
N GLU A 217 -2.38 9.25 -6.04
CA GLU A 217 -1.88 10.59 -5.65
C GLU A 217 -2.89 11.35 -4.77
N VAL A 218 -4.19 11.16 -5.01
CA VAL A 218 -5.28 11.82 -4.27
C VAL A 218 -5.79 11.01 -3.07
N PHE A 219 -5.21 9.83 -2.80
CA PHE A 219 -5.74 8.90 -1.81
C PHE A 219 -5.77 9.51 -0.40
N LEU A 220 -4.66 10.12 0.03
CA LEU A 220 -4.52 10.66 1.38
C LEU A 220 -5.44 11.86 1.63
N ASP A 221 -5.68 12.69 0.60
CA ASP A 221 -6.64 13.80 0.68
C ASP A 221 -8.07 13.30 0.92
N GLN A 222 -8.42 12.18 0.29
CA GLN A 222 -9.75 11.58 0.38
C GLN A 222 -9.93 10.72 1.61
N LEU A 223 -8.85 10.13 2.13
CA LEU A 223 -8.84 9.28 3.32
C LEU A 223 -9.48 9.97 4.53
N LEU A 224 -9.31 11.29 4.64
CA LEU A 224 -9.80 12.08 5.78
C LEU A 224 -11.18 12.72 5.56
N ILE A 225 -11.79 12.57 4.40
CA ILE A 225 -13.15 13.06 4.15
C ILE A 225 -14.11 12.18 4.95
N ARG A 226 -14.93 12.76 5.85
CA ARG A 226 -15.84 12.03 6.77
C ARG A 226 -16.59 10.87 6.13
N LYS A 227 -17.20 11.08 4.96
CA LYS A 227 -17.97 10.05 4.24
C LYS A 227 -17.09 8.86 3.84
N SER A 228 -15.91 9.12 3.29
CA SER A 228 -14.93 8.11 2.87
C SER A 228 -14.27 7.43 4.06
N ALA A 229 -13.87 8.20 5.07
CA ALA A 229 -13.20 7.72 6.27
C ALA A 229 -14.04 6.68 7.02
N ALA A 230 -15.36 6.86 7.11
CA ALA A 230 -16.26 5.87 7.70
C ALA A 230 -16.16 4.50 7.01
N LEU A 231 -15.94 4.49 5.68
CA LEU A 231 -15.75 3.27 4.90
C LEU A 231 -14.40 2.63 5.25
N PHE A 232 -13.32 3.41 5.24
CA PHE A 232 -11.98 2.91 5.52
C PHE A 232 -11.82 2.38 6.95
N VAL A 233 -12.51 2.98 7.92
CA VAL A 233 -12.54 2.47 9.29
C VAL A 233 -13.26 1.12 9.36
N ARG A 234 -14.40 0.99 8.68
CA ARG A 234 -15.24 -0.21 8.74
C ARG A 234 -14.69 -1.38 7.93
N GLU A 235 -14.32 -1.15 6.67
CA GLU A 235 -13.98 -2.19 5.69
C GLU A 235 -12.52 -2.63 5.81
N PRO A 236 -12.20 -3.92 5.67
CA PRO A 236 -10.82 -4.41 5.77
C PRO A 236 -9.88 -3.67 4.79
N ILE A 237 -8.59 -3.60 5.14
CA ILE A 237 -7.58 -3.00 4.26
C ILE A 237 -7.51 -3.83 2.99
N SER A 238 -7.77 -3.18 1.85
CA SER A 238 -7.74 -3.85 0.56
C SER A 238 -6.31 -4.25 0.20
N PRO A 239 -6.14 -5.41 -0.46
CA PRO A 239 -4.84 -5.76 -1.01
C PRO A 239 -4.48 -4.76 -2.13
N PHE A 240 -3.20 -4.67 -2.43
CA PHE A 240 -2.68 -3.75 -3.46
C PHE A 240 -2.06 -4.51 -4.63
N ILE A 241 -1.29 -5.57 -4.36
CA ILE A 241 -0.61 -6.36 -5.42
C ILE A 241 -1.33 -7.68 -5.67
N LYS A 242 -1.78 -8.33 -4.59
CA LYS A 242 -2.44 -9.62 -4.63
C LYS A 242 -3.95 -9.48 -4.82
N SER A 243 -4.59 -10.50 -5.34
CA SER A 243 -6.06 -10.61 -5.26
C SER A 243 -6.52 -10.91 -3.83
N TYR A 244 -7.81 -10.69 -3.54
CA TYR A 244 -8.42 -11.03 -2.25
C TYR A 244 -8.32 -12.53 -1.94
N ASP A 245 -7.79 -12.87 -0.76
CA ASP A 245 -7.82 -14.24 -0.21
C ASP A 245 -9.12 -14.53 0.57
N GLN A 246 -9.78 -13.50 1.07
CA GLN A 246 -11.12 -13.61 1.64
C GLN A 246 -11.85 -12.28 1.60
N PHE A 247 -13.18 -12.33 1.56
CA PHE A 247 -14.03 -11.16 1.73
C PHE A 247 -15.44 -11.56 2.18
N GLU A 248 -16.16 -10.61 2.78
CA GLU A 248 -17.49 -10.76 3.32
C GLU A 248 -18.40 -9.63 2.82
N ILE A 249 -19.65 -9.98 2.49
CA ILE A 249 -20.70 -9.04 2.10
C ILE A 249 -21.90 -9.29 3.02
N CYS A 250 -22.14 -8.36 3.94
CA CYS A 250 -23.30 -8.36 4.86
C CYS A 250 -24.32 -7.26 4.57
N ASP A 251 -23.96 -6.30 3.73
CA ASP A 251 -24.81 -5.17 3.41
C ASP A 251 -25.01 -5.11 1.90
N ILE A 252 -26.12 -5.71 1.46
CA ILE A 252 -26.53 -5.80 0.05
C ILE A 252 -26.92 -4.39 -0.49
N THR A 253 -27.07 -3.40 0.41
CA THR A 253 -27.65 -2.09 0.09
C THR A 253 -26.67 -0.91 0.15
N ALA A 254 -25.57 -1.00 0.90
CA ALA A 254 -24.88 0.22 1.31
C ALA A 254 -23.69 0.69 0.44
N LEU A 255 -22.95 -0.16 -0.29
CA LEU A 255 -21.68 0.28 -0.91
C LEU A 255 -21.23 -0.47 -2.19
N SER A 256 -22.13 -1.17 -2.86
CA SER A 256 -21.81 -1.84 -4.12
C SER A 256 -22.79 -1.37 -5.19
N PRO A 257 -22.41 -1.36 -6.47
CA PRO A 257 -23.27 -0.87 -7.53
C PRO A 257 -24.64 -1.54 -7.42
N LYS A 258 -25.69 -0.73 -7.23
CA LYS A 258 -27.08 -1.16 -7.31
C LYS A 258 -27.25 -1.90 -8.63
N GLY A 259 -27.31 -3.24 -8.60
CA GLY A 259 -27.34 -4.03 -9.83
C GLY A 259 -26.87 -5.47 -9.68
N SER A 260 -25.58 -5.71 -9.39
CA SER A 260 -25.03 -7.08 -9.34
C SER A 260 -25.37 -7.83 -8.06
N GLN A 261 -25.45 -7.12 -6.93
CA GLN A 261 -25.79 -7.74 -5.64
C GLN A 261 -27.25 -8.20 -5.53
N ILE A 262 -28.14 -7.68 -6.38
CA ILE A 262 -29.54 -8.14 -6.49
C ILE A 262 -29.57 -9.64 -6.87
N PHE A 263 -28.59 -10.09 -7.66
CA PHE A 263 -28.53 -11.47 -8.12
C PHE A 263 -27.83 -12.41 -7.14
N VAL A 264 -27.02 -11.90 -6.19
CA VAL A 264 -26.23 -12.73 -5.27
C VAL A 264 -27.14 -13.69 -4.50
N ALA A 265 -28.19 -13.19 -3.85
CA ALA A 265 -29.06 -14.04 -3.06
C ALA A 265 -29.74 -15.14 -3.91
N GLY A 266 -30.27 -14.77 -5.08
CA GLY A 266 -30.93 -15.72 -5.98
C GLY A 266 -29.98 -16.72 -6.62
N TYR A 267 -28.77 -16.29 -7.00
CA TYR A 267 -27.79 -17.14 -7.67
C TYR A 267 -27.13 -18.15 -6.70
N PHE A 268 -26.78 -17.71 -5.50
CA PHE A 268 -26.17 -18.58 -4.47
C PHE A 268 -27.20 -19.30 -3.59
N ASN A 269 -28.49 -19.18 -3.90
CA ASN A 269 -29.61 -19.76 -3.14
C ASN A 269 -29.55 -19.42 -1.64
N ILE A 270 -29.27 -18.15 -1.35
CA ILE A 270 -29.20 -17.63 0.02
C ILE A 270 -30.63 -17.49 0.54
N LYS A 271 -30.88 -18.08 1.72
CA LYS A 271 -32.25 -18.28 2.25
C LYS A 271 -32.93 -16.98 2.67
N SER A 272 -32.16 -16.00 3.13
CA SER A 272 -32.67 -14.71 3.58
C SER A 272 -31.89 -13.55 2.95
N VAL A 273 -32.58 -12.44 2.70
CA VAL A 273 -31.96 -11.15 2.37
C VAL A 273 -31.10 -10.60 3.52
N ASP A 274 -31.29 -11.13 4.73
CA ASP A 274 -30.52 -10.79 5.93
C ASP A 274 -29.29 -11.70 6.15
N ASP A 275 -28.94 -12.55 5.18
CA ASP A 275 -27.76 -13.41 5.28
C ASP A 275 -26.54 -12.74 4.62
N CYS A 276 -25.40 -12.79 5.31
CA CYS A 276 -24.10 -12.44 4.78
C CYS A 276 -23.51 -13.58 3.96
N ILE A 277 -22.78 -13.26 2.90
CA ILE A 277 -21.95 -14.22 2.16
C ILE A 277 -20.47 -13.94 2.41
N LYS A 278 -19.67 -14.99 2.59
CA LYS A 278 -18.22 -14.89 2.73
C LYS A 278 -17.55 -15.88 1.79
N LEU A 279 -16.56 -15.41 1.04
CA LEU A 279 -15.68 -16.26 0.26
C LEU A 279 -14.33 -16.34 0.97
N VAL A 280 -13.80 -17.56 1.12
CA VAL A 280 -12.49 -17.81 1.75
C VAL A 280 -11.69 -18.73 0.87
N ARG A 281 -10.54 -18.25 0.40
CA ARG A 281 -9.60 -19.03 -0.38
C ARG A 281 -9.02 -20.16 0.45
N VAL A 282 -8.93 -21.34 -0.15
CA VAL A 282 -8.22 -22.47 0.49
C VAL A 282 -6.74 -22.40 0.11
N PRO A 283 -5.81 -22.33 1.09
CA PRO A 283 -4.39 -22.26 0.82
C PRO A 283 -3.90 -23.40 -0.08
N ALA A 284 -3.00 -23.08 -1.00
CA ALA A 284 -2.41 -24.02 -1.99
C ALA A 284 -3.41 -24.73 -2.91
N LYS A 285 -4.69 -24.37 -2.89
CA LYS A 285 -5.72 -24.92 -3.77
C LYS A 285 -6.35 -23.84 -4.63
N LYS A 286 -6.87 -24.26 -5.78
CA LYS A 286 -7.63 -23.43 -6.74
C LYS A 286 -9.11 -23.39 -6.39
N GLU A 287 -9.42 -23.15 -5.12
CA GLU A 287 -10.80 -23.15 -4.65
C GLU A 287 -11.05 -22.08 -3.58
N PHE A 288 -12.27 -21.56 -3.57
CA PHE A 288 -12.82 -20.71 -2.51
C PHE A 288 -14.01 -21.41 -1.86
N LYS A 289 -14.00 -21.49 -0.52
CA LYS A 289 -15.18 -21.87 0.26
C LYS A 289 -16.19 -20.73 0.25
N ILE A 290 -17.44 -21.07 -0.03
CA ILE A 290 -18.56 -20.13 -0.01
C ILE A 290 -19.34 -20.41 1.26
N LEU A 291 -19.37 -19.42 2.15
CA LEU A 291 -19.96 -19.51 3.47
C LEU A 291 -21.12 -18.51 3.59
N THR A 292 -22.09 -18.84 4.43
CA THR A 292 -23.20 -17.94 4.78
C THR A 292 -23.41 -17.84 6.29
N ARG A 293 -23.98 -16.73 6.74
CA ARG A 293 -24.38 -16.48 8.13
C ARG A 293 -25.46 -15.41 8.20
N LYS A 294 -26.41 -15.51 9.13
CA LYS A 294 -27.38 -14.43 9.40
C LYS A 294 -26.70 -13.17 9.93
N LYS A 295 -27.03 -12.00 9.38
CA LYS A 295 -26.53 -10.68 9.80
C LYS A 295 -26.85 -10.35 11.26
N SER A 296 -28.02 -10.77 11.75
CA SER A 296 -28.45 -10.57 13.14
C SER A 296 -27.65 -11.40 14.16
N GLU A 297 -26.91 -12.41 13.70
CA GLU A 297 -26.17 -13.35 14.53
C GLU A 297 -24.67 -13.15 14.35
N THR A 298 -24.15 -11.99 14.74
CA THR A 298 -22.73 -11.63 14.62
C THR A 298 -21.77 -12.60 15.29
N ASN A 299 -22.26 -13.45 16.21
CA ASN A 299 -21.50 -14.50 16.89
C ASN A 299 -21.80 -15.93 16.39
N SER A 300 -22.68 -16.12 15.39
CA SER A 300 -22.94 -17.47 14.88
C SER A 300 -21.85 -17.97 13.95
N GLN A 301 -21.71 -19.29 13.89
CA GLN A 301 -20.74 -19.96 13.04
C GLN A 301 -21.13 -19.85 11.57
N TRP A 302 -20.13 -19.59 10.73
CA TRP A 302 -20.27 -19.63 9.28
C TRP A 302 -20.61 -21.03 8.81
N SER A 303 -21.64 -21.15 7.96
CA SER A 303 -22.05 -22.43 7.36
C SER A 303 -21.59 -22.49 5.90
N GLU A 304 -20.90 -23.56 5.52
CA GLU A 304 -20.50 -23.77 4.11
C GLU A 304 -21.74 -24.13 3.27
N ILE A 305 -21.94 -23.39 2.18
CA ILE A 305 -23.04 -23.62 1.21
C ILE A 305 -22.52 -24.10 -0.14
N GLY A 306 -21.22 -24.02 -0.39
CA GLY A 306 -20.62 -24.50 -1.61
C GLY A 306 -19.13 -24.19 -1.73
N THR A 307 -18.58 -24.54 -2.89
CA THR A 307 -17.19 -24.26 -3.25
C THR A 307 -17.14 -23.70 -4.68
N LEU A 308 -16.38 -22.63 -4.87
CA LEU A 308 -16.01 -22.07 -6.17
C LEU A 308 -14.65 -22.66 -6.57
N PHE A 309 -14.59 -23.35 -7.71
CA PHE A 309 -13.39 -23.93 -8.29
C PHE A 309 -12.89 -23.05 -9.44
N ILE A 310 -11.57 -22.92 -9.57
CA ILE A 310 -10.90 -22.30 -10.71
C ILE A 310 -10.37 -23.43 -11.60
N ASP A 311 -10.95 -23.56 -12.80
CA ASP A 311 -10.73 -24.70 -13.70
C ASP A 311 -9.50 -24.51 -14.60
N ALA A 312 -9.31 -23.28 -15.09
CA ALA A 312 -8.26 -22.97 -16.05
C ALA A 312 -6.98 -22.42 -15.37
N ASN A 313 -5.84 -22.77 -15.96
CA ASN A 313 -4.57 -22.06 -15.74
C ASN A 313 -4.42 -20.83 -16.64
N GLU A 314 -5.34 -20.63 -17.59
CA GLU A 314 -5.20 -19.64 -18.63
C GLU A 314 -5.45 -18.24 -18.08
N LEU A 315 -4.39 -17.44 -18.14
CA LEU A 315 -4.36 -16.01 -17.88
C LEU A 315 -4.70 -15.32 -19.19
N VAL A 316 -5.87 -14.69 -19.30
CA VAL A 316 -6.21 -13.91 -20.50
C VAL A 316 -5.79 -12.44 -20.38
N ASP A 317 -5.12 -12.02 -19.29
CA ASP A 317 -4.62 -10.64 -19.17
C ASP A 317 -3.13 -10.53 -19.52
N PHE A 318 -2.87 -9.96 -20.70
CA PHE A 318 -1.53 -9.63 -21.21
C PHE A 318 -0.91 -8.39 -20.53
N SER A 319 -1.63 -7.72 -19.62
CA SER A 319 -1.14 -6.52 -18.95
C SER A 319 -0.50 -6.83 -17.59
N LEU A 320 0.58 -7.62 -17.59
CA LEU A 320 1.46 -7.77 -16.42
C LEU A 320 2.14 -6.42 -16.13
N ARG A 321 1.44 -5.57 -15.38
CA ARG A 321 1.95 -4.27 -14.94
C ARG A 321 2.85 -4.50 -13.72
N PRO A 322 4.11 -4.06 -13.75
CA PRO A 322 4.96 -4.15 -12.57
C PRO A 322 4.49 -3.16 -11.51
N ALA A 323 4.42 -3.64 -10.27
CA ALA A 323 4.21 -2.78 -9.10
C ALA A 323 5.51 -2.05 -8.74
N VAL A 324 6.67 -2.67 -9.00
CA VAL A 324 8.00 -2.11 -8.69
C VAL A 324 8.92 -2.24 -9.90
N LEU A 325 9.64 -1.17 -10.18
CA LEU A 325 10.74 -1.14 -11.14
C LEU A 325 12.01 -0.73 -10.40
N LEU A 326 13.11 -1.45 -10.66
CA LEU A 326 14.43 -1.08 -10.16
C LEU A 326 15.28 -0.63 -11.33
N GLN A 327 15.73 0.62 -11.31
CA GLN A 327 16.74 1.08 -12.24
C GLN A 327 18.13 0.70 -11.72
N LEU A 328 18.92 0.06 -12.58
CA LEU A 328 20.30 -0.31 -12.27
C LEU A 328 21.24 0.82 -12.69
N SER A 329 22.11 1.23 -11.76
CA SER A 329 23.26 2.09 -12.05
C SER A 329 24.42 1.23 -12.53
N ASP A 330 25.29 1.73 -13.41
CA ASP A 330 26.50 0.99 -13.82
C ASP A 330 27.47 0.69 -12.66
N LYS A 331 27.26 1.33 -11.50
CA LYS A 331 28.06 1.13 -10.29
C LYS A 331 27.58 -0.03 -9.41
N GLN A 332 26.36 -0.52 -9.60
CA GLN A 332 25.78 -1.53 -8.71
C GLN A 332 26.49 -2.88 -8.88
N THR A 333 26.66 -3.63 -7.78
CA THR A 333 27.36 -4.92 -7.80
C THR A 333 26.46 -6.11 -7.44
N ILE A 334 25.19 -5.85 -7.17
CA ILE A 334 24.23 -6.83 -6.64
C ILE A 334 23.68 -7.74 -7.75
N PHE A 335 23.30 -7.16 -8.88
CA PHE A 335 22.70 -7.87 -10.00
C PHE A 335 23.69 -7.98 -11.15
N LYS A 336 24.05 -9.21 -11.54
CA LYS A 336 24.87 -9.46 -12.72
C LYS A 336 23.98 -9.44 -13.96
N THR A 337 23.61 -8.26 -14.45
CA THR A 337 22.81 -8.14 -15.69
C THR A 337 23.71 -7.94 -16.90
N ILE A 338 23.49 -8.74 -17.93
CA ILE A 338 24.07 -8.53 -19.25
C ILE A 338 23.03 -7.71 -20.03
N ASN A 339 23.27 -6.41 -20.20
CA ASN A 339 22.53 -5.49 -21.09
C ASN A 339 21.17 -4.91 -20.63
N ASN A 340 20.75 -5.07 -19.37
CA ASN A 340 19.53 -4.41 -18.88
C ASN A 340 19.84 -3.29 -17.89
N SER A 341 19.28 -2.10 -18.14
CA SER A 341 19.34 -0.92 -17.26
C SER A 341 18.23 -0.89 -16.20
N PHE A 342 17.29 -1.84 -16.24
CA PHE A 342 16.23 -1.99 -15.27
C PHE A 342 15.91 -3.46 -15.00
N LEU A 343 15.38 -3.72 -13.81
CA LEU A 343 14.78 -4.99 -13.43
C LEU A 343 13.31 -4.79 -13.06
N VAL A 344 12.54 -5.83 -13.34
CA VAL A 344 11.11 -5.88 -13.08
C VAL A 344 10.87 -6.61 -11.76
N GLY A 345 10.10 -5.99 -10.88
CA GLY A 345 9.70 -6.57 -9.60
C GLY A 345 8.37 -7.28 -9.63
N PRO A 346 7.75 -7.45 -8.45
CA PRO A 346 6.41 -8.01 -8.33
C PRO A 346 5.42 -7.31 -9.26
N VAL A 347 4.53 -8.09 -9.86
CA VAL A 347 3.51 -7.65 -10.82
C VAL A 347 2.13 -7.75 -10.20
N PHE A 348 1.21 -6.88 -10.59
CA PHE A 348 -0.17 -6.94 -10.15
C PHE A 348 -0.83 -8.25 -10.59
N GLN A 349 -1.55 -8.88 -9.67
CA GLN A 349 -2.26 -10.13 -9.91
C GLN A 349 -3.65 -9.86 -10.51
N ASN A 350 -3.67 -9.59 -11.82
CA ASN A 350 -4.90 -9.44 -12.59
C ASN A 350 -5.16 -10.70 -13.41
N TYR A 351 -6.22 -11.42 -13.08
CA TYR A 351 -6.55 -12.70 -13.69
C TYR A 351 -8.00 -12.69 -14.15
N LYS A 352 -8.22 -13.28 -15.33
CA LYS A 352 -9.54 -13.68 -15.80
C LYS A 352 -9.48 -15.17 -16.05
N VAL A 353 -10.27 -15.94 -15.32
CA VAL A 353 -10.22 -17.40 -15.33
C VAL A 353 -11.61 -17.98 -15.43
N ASP A 354 -11.73 -19.11 -16.10
CA ASP A 354 -12.94 -19.92 -16.06
C ASP A 354 -12.96 -20.80 -14.80
N GLY A 355 -14.15 -21.09 -14.32
CA GLY A 355 -14.37 -21.92 -13.15
C GLY A 355 -15.79 -22.48 -13.09
N HIS A 356 -16.09 -23.14 -11.98
CA HIS A 356 -17.44 -23.59 -11.68
C HIS A 356 -17.75 -23.52 -10.18
N ILE A 357 -19.03 -23.41 -9.85
CA ILE A 357 -19.53 -23.42 -8.47
C ILE A 357 -20.29 -24.70 -8.21
N ASN A 358 -19.94 -25.39 -7.12
CA ASN A 358 -20.70 -26.50 -6.58
C ASN A 358 -21.43 -26.03 -5.32
N LEU A 359 -22.74 -25.80 -5.43
CA LEU A 359 -23.62 -25.48 -4.29
C LEU A 359 -24.20 -26.77 -3.72
N GLY A 360 -24.25 -26.91 -2.40
CA GLY A 360 -24.82 -28.09 -1.74
C GLY A 360 -26.29 -28.35 -2.07
N SER A 361 -27.01 -27.36 -2.59
CA SER A 361 -28.40 -27.47 -3.04
C SER A 361 -28.58 -27.95 -4.48
N SER A 362 -27.51 -28.13 -5.26
CA SER A 362 -27.56 -28.54 -6.67
C SER A 362 -26.63 -29.71 -6.95
N MET A 363 -27.09 -30.68 -7.75
CA MET A 363 -26.25 -31.77 -8.24
C MET A 363 -25.40 -31.37 -9.46
N LYS A 364 -25.73 -30.25 -10.13
CA LYS A 364 -25.01 -29.79 -11.32
C LYS A 364 -24.11 -28.58 -10.97
N PRO A 365 -22.82 -28.62 -11.36
CA PRO A 365 -21.95 -27.45 -11.29
C PRO A 365 -22.49 -26.27 -12.12
N TYR A 366 -22.32 -25.06 -11.62
CA TYR A 366 -22.64 -23.82 -12.34
C TYR A 366 -21.36 -23.26 -12.97
N PRO A 367 -21.22 -23.25 -14.31
CA PRO A 367 -20.06 -22.66 -14.95
C PRO A 367 -20.03 -21.14 -14.73
N VAL A 368 -18.85 -20.59 -14.47
CA VAL A 368 -18.64 -19.17 -14.21
C VAL A 368 -17.35 -18.66 -14.85
N GLN A 369 -17.29 -17.36 -15.08
CA GLN A 369 -16.05 -16.64 -15.32
C GLN A 369 -15.72 -15.79 -14.10
N ILE A 370 -14.45 -15.68 -13.75
CA ILE A 370 -13.98 -15.04 -12.53
C ILE A 370 -12.92 -14.00 -12.91
N ASP A 371 -13.20 -12.74 -12.61
CA ASP A 371 -12.19 -11.67 -12.65
C ASP A 371 -11.62 -11.50 -11.24
N LEU A 372 -10.33 -11.74 -11.09
CA LEU A 372 -9.56 -11.56 -9.86
C LEU A 372 -8.56 -10.42 -10.07
N SER A 373 -8.67 -9.36 -9.28
CA SER A 373 -7.67 -8.30 -9.22
C SER A 373 -7.47 -7.84 -7.78
N PRO A 374 -6.44 -7.02 -7.51
CA PRO A 374 -6.27 -6.42 -6.19
C PRO A 374 -7.41 -5.47 -5.82
N ASP A 375 -8.01 -4.82 -6.83
CA ASP A 375 -9.08 -3.85 -6.64
C ASP A 375 -10.49 -4.46 -6.69
N SER A 376 -10.64 -5.68 -7.24
CA SER A 376 -11.96 -6.28 -7.45
C SER A 376 -11.94 -7.81 -7.51
N PHE A 377 -13.07 -8.40 -7.16
CA PHE A 377 -13.39 -9.80 -7.33
C PHE A 377 -14.79 -9.89 -7.94
N VAL A 378 -14.89 -10.40 -9.17
CA VAL A 378 -16.17 -10.46 -9.90
C VAL A 378 -16.42 -11.88 -10.39
N ILE A 379 -17.63 -12.37 -10.19
CA ILE A 379 -18.10 -13.64 -10.76
C ILE A 379 -19.18 -13.33 -11.78
N TYR A 380 -19.00 -13.85 -12.99
CA TYR A 380 -20.01 -13.88 -14.04
C TYR A 380 -20.59 -15.28 -14.12
N GLY A 381 -21.92 -15.37 -14.06
CA GLY A 381 -22.64 -16.64 -14.12
C GLY A 381 -23.88 -16.53 -14.99
N ASN A 382 -24.40 -17.68 -15.42
CA ASN A 382 -25.67 -17.72 -16.15
C ASN A 382 -26.84 -17.62 -15.17
N TYR A 383 -27.59 -16.52 -15.23
CA TYR A 383 -28.78 -16.28 -14.43
C TYR A 383 -29.94 -15.90 -15.37
N ASN A 384 -31.05 -16.64 -15.30
CA ASN A 384 -32.20 -16.48 -16.20
C ASN A 384 -31.82 -16.49 -17.70
N ASN A 385 -31.01 -17.46 -18.12
CA ASN A 385 -30.53 -17.66 -19.50
C ASN A 385 -29.67 -16.51 -20.05
N GLN A 386 -29.07 -15.70 -19.18
CA GLN A 386 -28.18 -14.61 -19.57
C GLN A 386 -26.92 -14.60 -18.68
N ILE A 387 -25.77 -14.31 -19.27
CA ILE A 387 -24.53 -14.10 -18.51
C ILE A 387 -24.67 -12.75 -17.78
N ARG A 388 -24.53 -12.77 -16.46
CA ARG A 388 -24.67 -11.61 -15.56
C ARG A 388 -23.54 -11.60 -14.55
N GLN A 389 -23.22 -10.43 -14.01
CA GLN A 389 -22.41 -10.32 -12.80
C GLN A 389 -23.25 -10.79 -11.62
N VAL A 390 -22.94 -11.99 -11.11
CA VAL A 390 -23.68 -12.64 -10.03
C VAL A 390 -23.04 -12.39 -8.67
N LEU A 391 -21.80 -11.91 -8.65
CA LEU A 391 -21.12 -11.40 -7.48
C LEU A 391 -20.12 -10.33 -7.89
N THR A 392 -20.07 -9.24 -7.11
CA THR A 392 -19.06 -8.20 -7.24
C THR A 392 -18.62 -7.79 -5.84
N TYR A 393 -17.32 -7.85 -5.60
CA TYR A 393 -16.66 -7.31 -4.44
C TYR A 393 -15.46 -6.47 -4.91
N GLY A 394 -15.05 -5.49 -4.12
CA GLY A 394 -13.83 -4.74 -4.42
C GLY A 394 -13.72 -3.48 -3.59
N ASN A 395 -12.74 -2.65 -3.94
CA ASN A 395 -12.37 -1.50 -3.16
C ASN A 395 -13.54 -0.50 -3.04
N PRO A 396 -14.11 -0.29 -1.83
CA PRO A 396 -15.26 0.59 -1.59
C PRO A 396 -15.05 2.00 -2.13
N PHE A 397 -13.80 2.45 -2.19
CA PHE A 397 -13.40 3.76 -2.67
C PHE A 397 -13.64 3.95 -4.17
N LEU A 398 -13.29 2.96 -5.01
CA LEU A 398 -13.57 3.03 -6.46
C LEU A 398 -15.06 3.08 -6.71
N TYR A 399 -15.82 2.31 -5.93
CA TYR A 399 -17.27 2.28 -6.05
C TYR A 399 -17.93 3.58 -5.58
N ALA A 400 -17.41 4.21 -4.52
CA ALA A 400 -17.89 5.51 -4.04
C ALA A 400 -17.58 6.67 -5.03
N LEU A 401 -16.46 6.60 -5.76
CA LEU A 401 -16.12 7.55 -6.82
C LEU A 401 -17.00 7.37 -8.07
N LEU A 402 -17.31 6.13 -8.45
CA LEU A 402 -18.06 5.82 -9.66
C LEU A 402 -19.59 5.87 -9.48
N ASN A 403 -20.08 5.83 -8.23
CA ASN A 403 -21.49 6.05 -7.89
C ASN A 403 -21.62 7.12 -6.78
N PRO A 404 -21.52 8.42 -7.13
CA PRO A 404 -21.72 9.49 -6.15
C PRO A 404 -23.16 9.64 -5.63
N PHE A 405 -24.12 8.79 -6.06
CA PHE A 405 -25.57 8.98 -5.90
C PHE A 405 -26.34 7.74 -5.39
#